data_AF-A0A832RKM1-F1
#
_entry.id   AF-A0A832RKM1-F1
#
_cell.length_a   1.000
_cell.length_b   1.000
_cell.length_c   1.000
_cell.angle_alpha   90.00
_cell.angle_beta   90.00
_cell.angle_gamma   90.00
#
_symmetry.space_group_name_H-M   'P 1'
#
loop_
_entity.id
_entity.type
_entity.pdbx_description
1 polymer ?
#
loop_
_entity_poly.entity_id
_entity_poly.type
_entity_poly.pdbx_seq_one_letter_code
_entity_poly.pdbx_strand_id
1 'polypeptide(L)'
;PTCILILKKNRKKDEGILFIDASKEFDNTYQLNKLRKEDIEKIIDTYKYKKEINRYSHYADIKEIKENDFNLNIKRYVNTYEEKEKIDIQETIKEIKQIKKNIHELNLKEEKLLNKLNIDFK
;
A
#
# COMPACT_ATOMS: atom_id res chain seq x y z
N PRO A 1 5.43 -7.49 15.60
CA PRO A 1 4.28 -6.56 15.45
C PRO A 1 4.18 -5.72 16.72
N THR A 2 4.00 -4.41 16.60
CA THR A 2 3.96 -3.48 17.74
C THR A 2 2.59 -2.82 17.78
N CYS A 3 2.02 -2.72 18.97
CA CYS A 3 0.75 -2.05 19.21
C CYS A 3 0.96 -0.97 20.28
N ILE A 4 0.39 0.21 20.06
CA ILE A 4 0.37 1.30 21.03
C ILE A 4 -1.08 1.48 21.48
N LEU A 5 -1.32 1.32 22.79
CA LEU A 5 -2.63 1.52 23.39
C LEU A 5 -2.66 2.87 24.11
N ILE A 6 -3.57 3.74 23.72
CA ILE A 6 -3.80 5.03 24.36
C ILE A 6 -5.07 4.93 25.19
N LEU A 7 -4.92 4.96 26.52
CA LEU A 7 -6.02 4.83 27.47
C LEU A 7 -6.30 6.17 28.18
N LYS A 8 -7.57 6.53 28.29
CA LYS A 8 -8.01 7.76 28.98
C LYS A 8 -8.92 7.38 30.15
N LYS A 9 -8.53 7.77 31.37
CA LYS A 9 -9.25 7.42 32.61
C LYS A 9 -10.71 7.94 32.64
N ASN A 10 -10.94 9.16 32.13
CA ASN A 10 -12.26 9.81 32.15
C ASN A 10 -12.92 9.78 30.76
N ARG A 11 -13.02 8.59 30.16
CA ARG A 11 -13.70 8.38 28.88
C ARG A 11 -15.22 8.30 29.09
N LYS A 12 -16.02 8.81 28.15
CA LYS A 12 -17.47 8.55 28.17
C LYS A 12 -17.71 7.06 27.92
N LYS A 13 -18.68 6.44 28.61
CA LYS A 13 -18.97 5.00 28.49
C LYS A 13 -19.29 4.57 27.06
N ASP A 14 -19.96 5.45 26.31
CA ASP A 14 -20.41 5.17 24.94
C ASP A 14 -19.39 5.61 23.87
N GLU A 15 -18.24 6.13 24.29
CA GLU A 15 -17.17 6.50 23.35
C GLU A 15 -16.56 5.22 22.76
N GLY A 16 -16.41 5.15 21.45
CA GLY A 16 -15.83 4.03 20.73
C GLY A 16 -14.31 3.94 20.85
N ILE A 17 -13.70 3.10 20.02
CA ILE A 17 -12.25 2.94 19.89
C ILE A 17 -11.86 3.32 18.46
N LEU A 18 -10.90 4.23 18.34
CA LEU A 18 -10.27 4.54 17.07
C LEU A 18 -9.15 3.54 16.81
N PHE A 19 -9.25 2.81 15.71
CA PHE A 19 -8.19 1.96 15.18
C PHE A 19 -7.43 2.73 14.09
N ILE A 20 -6.11 2.69 14.14
CA ILE A 20 -5.22 3.31 13.14
C ILE A 20 -4.18 2.28 12.72
N ASP A 21 -4.13 1.96 11.43
CA ASP A 21 -3.09 1.10 10.85
C ASP A 21 -1.96 1.95 10.29
N ALA A 22 -0.93 2.14 11.11
CA ALA A 22 0.31 2.81 10.72
C ALA A 22 1.35 1.85 10.12
N SER A 23 0.97 0.62 9.72
CA SER A 23 1.91 -0.40 9.23
C SER A 23 2.64 -0.04 7.94
N LYS A 24 2.24 1.02 7.23
CA LYS A 24 2.93 1.55 6.04
C LYS A 24 3.54 2.95 6.27
N GLU A 25 3.37 3.52 7.47
CA GLU A 25 3.77 4.90 7.79
C GLU A 25 5.18 4.90 8.40
N PHE A 26 6.17 4.51 7.62
CA PHE A 26 7.58 4.58 8.01
C PHE A 26 8.49 4.56 6.79
N ASP A 27 9.72 5.01 6.98
CA ASP A 27 10.80 4.87 6.01
C ASP A 27 11.47 3.49 6.14
N ASN A 28 11.38 2.70 5.07
CA ASN A 28 11.95 1.36 4.97
C ASN A 28 13.39 1.33 4.41
N THR A 29 13.97 2.49 4.09
CA THR A 29 15.33 2.58 3.54
C THR A 29 16.42 2.35 4.60
N TYR A 30 16.07 2.43 5.88
CA TYR A 30 16.98 2.22 7.01
C TYR A 30 16.88 0.80 7.57
N GLN A 31 17.98 0.32 8.18
CA GLN A 31 18.03 -0.99 8.85
C GLN A 31 17.02 -1.11 10.01
N LEU A 32 16.61 0.03 10.58
CA LEU A 32 15.53 0.14 11.55
C LEU A 32 14.42 1.01 10.97
N ASN A 33 13.17 0.58 11.13
CA ASN A 33 12.01 1.36 10.72
C ASN A 33 12.06 2.75 11.37
N LYS A 34 12.04 3.80 10.54
CA LYS A 34 12.10 5.19 11.01
C LYS A 34 10.79 5.89 10.68
N LEU A 35 10.10 6.41 11.68
CA LEU A 35 8.95 7.28 11.46
C LEU A 35 9.43 8.62 10.90
N ARG A 36 8.95 9.01 9.71
CA ARG A 36 9.20 10.33 9.15
C ARG A 36 8.29 11.35 9.83
N LYS A 37 8.61 12.63 9.65
CA LYS A 37 7.80 13.71 10.21
C LYS A 37 6.36 13.68 9.68
N GLU A 38 6.20 13.43 8.38
CA GLU A 38 4.90 13.29 7.70
C GLU A 38 4.07 12.12 8.24
N ASP A 39 4.69 10.96 8.52
CA ASP A 39 4.04 9.80 9.10
C ASP A 39 3.46 10.13 10.49
N ILE A 40 4.27 10.79 11.32
CA ILE A 40 3.90 11.21 12.68
C ILE A 40 2.75 12.21 12.62
N GLU A 41 2.84 13.23 11.77
CA GLU A 41 1.81 14.24 11.60
C GLU A 41 0.48 13.60 11.17
N LYS A 42 0.50 12.67 10.21
CA LYS A 42 -0.69 11.93 9.77
C LYS A 42 -1.32 11.10 10.90
N ILE A 43 -0.52 10.38 11.67
CA ILE A 43 -1.01 9.58 12.81
C ILE A 43 -1.64 10.50 13.86
N ILE A 44 -0.97 11.60 14.22
CA ILE A 44 -1.44 12.56 15.22
C ILE A 44 -2.74 13.22 14.77
N ASP A 45 -2.81 13.68 13.53
CA ASP A 45 -4.01 14.32 12.99
C ASP A 45 -5.19 13.35 12.96
N THR A 46 -4.94 12.10 12.57
CA THR A 46 -5.98 11.07 12.56
C THR A 46 -6.50 10.81 13.97
N TYR A 47 -5.61 10.69 14.95
CA TYR A 47 -5.97 10.54 16.36
C TYR A 47 -6.74 11.74 16.91
N LYS A 48 -6.19 12.95 16.72
CA LYS A 48 -6.72 14.21 17.29
C LYS A 48 -8.14 14.51 16.80
N TYR A 49 -8.38 14.29 15.52
CA TYR A 49 -9.67 14.59 14.88
C TYR A 49 -10.56 13.36 14.71
N LYS A 50 -10.13 12.18 15.19
CA LYS A 50 -10.83 10.89 15.03
C LYS A 50 -11.29 10.64 13.58
N LYS A 51 -10.41 10.93 12.63
CA LYS A 51 -10.73 10.80 11.20
C LYS A 51 -10.88 9.32 10.83
N GLU A 52 -11.94 8.99 10.11
CA GLU A 52 -12.05 7.73 9.39
C GLU A 52 -11.45 7.90 8.01
N ILE A 53 -10.42 7.12 7.71
CA ILE A 53 -9.67 7.19 6.46
C ILE A 53 -9.66 5.79 5.89
N ASN A 54 -10.15 5.66 4.65
CA ASN A 54 -10.26 4.38 3.98
C ASN A 54 -8.93 3.61 4.02
N ARG A 55 -8.98 2.33 4.42
CA ARG A 55 -7.84 1.43 4.59
C ARG A 55 -6.78 1.83 5.62
N TYR A 56 -7.03 2.87 6.41
CA TYR A 56 -6.06 3.41 7.36
C TYR A 56 -6.63 3.54 8.77
N SER A 57 -7.84 4.05 8.94
CA SER A 57 -8.44 4.22 10.27
C SER A 57 -9.94 3.99 10.26
N HIS A 58 -10.43 3.45 11.36
CA HIS A 58 -11.85 3.16 11.58
C HIS A 58 -12.23 3.46 13.03
N TYR A 59 -13.36 4.14 13.25
CA TYR A 59 -13.86 4.44 14.58
C TYR A 59 -14.98 3.47 14.95
N ALA A 60 -14.62 2.39 15.62
CA ALA A 60 -15.58 1.36 16.01
C ALA A 60 -16.35 1.77 17.26
N ASP A 61 -17.67 1.68 17.22
CA ASP A 61 -18.49 1.86 18.41
C ASP A 61 -18.44 0.63 19.34
N ILE A 62 -18.98 0.76 20.56
CA ILE A 62 -18.98 -0.35 21.53
C ILE A 62 -19.82 -1.55 21.04
N LYS A 63 -20.83 -1.33 20.21
CA LYS A 63 -21.68 -2.41 19.68
C LYS A 63 -20.89 -3.25 18.68
N GLU A 64 -20.22 -2.61 17.73
CA GLU A 64 -19.32 -3.23 16.76
C GLU A 64 -18.19 -4.00 17.47
N ILE A 65 -17.62 -3.42 18.53
CA ILE A 65 -16.59 -4.11 19.34
C ILE A 65 -17.16 -5.36 19.99
N LYS A 66 -18.38 -5.30 20.51
CA LYS A 66 -19.06 -6.45 21.12
C LYS A 66 -19.41 -7.53 20.09
N GLU A 67 -19.85 -7.14 18.90
CA GLU A 67 -20.11 -8.05 17.76
C GLU A 67 -18.84 -8.76 17.30
N ASN A 68 -17.68 -8.12 17.47
CA ASN A 68 -16.36 -8.71 17.23
C ASN A 68 -15.79 -9.45 18.47
N ASP A 69 -16.62 -9.85 19.44
CA ASP A 69 -16.21 -10.56 20.66
C ASP A 69 -15.11 -9.84 21.47
N PHE A 70 -15.11 -8.50 21.46
CA PHE A 70 -14.07 -7.66 22.06
C PHE A 70 -12.66 -7.93 21.50
N ASN A 71 -12.55 -8.52 20.31
CA ASN A 71 -11.28 -8.80 19.66
C ASN A 71 -10.73 -7.54 18.99
N LEU A 72 -9.80 -6.87 19.66
CA LEU A 72 -9.19 -5.62 19.20
C LEU A 72 -8.13 -5.79 18.09
N ASN A 73 -8.10 -6.93 17.39
CA ASN A 73 -7.19 -7.11 16.26
C ASN A 73 -7.57 -6.15 15.13
N ILE A 74 -6.63 -5.29 14.74
CA ILE A 74 -6.85 -4.22 13.77
C ILE A 74 -7.39 -4.69 12.43
N LYS A 75 -7.06 -5.91 11.98
CA LYS A 75 -7.54 -6.47 10.71
C LYS A 75 -9.06 -6.67 10.68
N ARG A 76 -9.73 -6.63 11.83
CA ARG A 76 -11.20 -6.70 11.94
C ARG A 76 -11.88 -5.36 11.67
N TYR A 77 -11.17 -4.27 11.88
CA TYR A 77 -11.73 -2.91 11.84
C TYR A 77 -11.20 -2.10 10.65
N VAL A 78 -9.95 -2.34 10.25
CA VAL A 78 -9.33 -1.66 9.12
C VAL A 78 -9.04 -2.69 8.04
N ASN A 79 -9.78 -2.62 6.93
CA ASN A 79 -9.51 -3.43 5.76
C ASN A 79 -8.39 -2.79 4.94
N THR A 80 -7.18 -3.33 5.08
CA THR A 80 -5.98 -2.85 4.40
C THR A 80 -5.81 -3.45 3.01
N TYR A 81 -6.78 -4.26 2.54
CA TYR A 81 -6.71 -4.90 1.24
C TYR A 81 -6.79 -3.84 0.14
N GLU A 82 -5.73 -3.78 -0.67
CA GLU A 82 -5.74 -3.04 -1.92
C GLU A 82 -6.41 -3.88 -2.99
N GLU A 83 -7.61 -3.46 -3.39
CA GLU A 83 -8.19 -3.93 -4.63
C GLU A 83 -7.24 -3.53 -5.76
N LYS A 84 -6.52 -4.51 -6.30
CA LYS A 84 -5.66 -4.31 -7.46
C LYS A 84 -6.52 -3.75 -8.58
N GLU A 85 -6.08 -2.68 -9.21
CA GLU A 85 -6.75 -2.17 -10.40
C GLU A 85 -6.96 -3.32 -11.38
N LYS A 86 -8.16 -3.39 -11.97
CA LYS A 86 -8.46 -4.36 -13.01
C LYS A 86 -7.56 -4.03 -14.19
N ILE A 87 -6.45 -4.76 -14.31
CA ILE A 87 -5.58 -4.70 -15.47
C ILE A 87 -6.44 -5.08 -16.68
N ASP A 88 -6.55 -4.20 -17.67
CA ASP A 88 -7.14 -4.56 -18.96
C ASP A 88 -6.18 -5.56 -19.62
N ILE A 89 -6.54 -6.83 -19.51
CA ILE A 89 -5.78 -7.95 -20.08
C ILE A 89 -5.63 -7.77 -21.59
N GLN A 90 -6.63 -7.22 -22.28
CA GLN A 90 -6.57 -7.03 -23.72
C GLN A 90 -5.60 -5.91 -24.10
N GLU A 91 -5.63 -4.80 -23.36
CA GLU A 91 -4.67 -3.70 -23.54
C GLU A 91 -3.23 -4.18 -23.26
N THR A 92 -3.03 -4.87 -22.14
CA THR A 92 -1.72 -5.44 -21.77
C THR A 92 -1.21 -6.42 -22.84
N ILE A 93 -2.09 -7.27 -23.39
CA ILE A 93 -1.72 -8.19 -24.49
C ILE A 93 -1.33 -7.41 -25.76
N LYS A 94 -2.03 -6.31 -26.08
CA LYS A 94 -1.67 -5.45 -27.23
C LYS A 94 -0.30 -4.82 -27.03
N GLU A 95 -0.03 -4.28 -25.84
CA GLU A 95 1.28 -3.72 -25.50
C GLU A 95 2.39 -4.77 -25.61
N ILE A 96 2.19 -5.97 -25.06
CA ILE A 96 3.14 -7.08 -25.18
C ILE A 96 3.42 -7.42 -26.65
N LYS A 97 2.37 -7.48 -27.49
CA LYS A 97 2.53 -7.74 -28.94
C LYS A 97 3.32 -6.63 -29.63
N GLN A 98 3.04 -5.37 -29.29
CA GLN A 98 3.74 -4.22 -29.85
C GLN A 98 5.21 -4.19 -29.44
N ILE A 99 5.51 -4.45 -28.17
CA ILE A 99 6.88 -4.56 -27.66
C ILE A 99 7.63 -5.68 -28.38
N LYS A 100 7.02 -6.85 -28.55
CA LYS A 100 7.63 -7.96 -29.32
C LYS A 100 7.92 -7.58 -30.76
N LYS A 101 7.02 -6.86 -31.42
CA LYS A 101 7.23 -6.35 -32.78
C LYS A 101 8.40 -5.37 -32.83
N ASN A 102 8.47 -4.43 -31.88
CA ASN A 102 9.56 -3.46 -31.79
C ASN A 102 10.91 -4.15 -31.56
N ILE A 103 10.96 -5.17 -30.69
CA ILE A 103 12.18 -5.98 -30.47
C ILE A 103 12.61 -6.64 -31.78
N HIS A 104 11.68 -7.24 -32.53
CA HIS A 104 12.01 -7.87 -33.80
C HIS A 104 12.56 -6.86 -34.82
N GLU A 105 11.94 -5.68 -34.94
CA GLU A 105 12.41 -4.62 -35.83
C GLU A 105 13.78 -4.07 -35.41
N LEU A 106 14.05 -3.95 -34.11
CA LEU A 106 15.35 -3.54 -33.58
C LEU A 106 16.43 -4.58 -33.89
N ASN A 107 16.16 -5.87 -33.70
CA ASN A 107 17.10 -6.95 -34.03
C ASN A 107 17.43 -6.96 -35.54
N LEU A 108 16.44 -6.74 -36.41
CA LEU A 108 16.70 -6.63 -37.86
C LEU A 108 17.57 -5.42 -38.21
N LYS A 109 17.43 -4.31 -37.47
CA LYS A 109 18.29 -3.13 -37.65
C LYS A 109 19.70 -3.41 -37.13
N GLU A 110 19.82 -4.11 -36.01
CA GLU A 110 21.10 -4.55 -35.45
C GLU A 110 21.86 -5.43 -36.44
N GLU A 111 21.26 -6.49 -36.99
CA GLU A 111 21.88 -7.35 -38.00
C GLU A 111 22.32 -6.56 -39.24
N LYS A 112 21.47 -5.64 -39.72
CA LYS A 112 21.83 -4.77 -40.86
C LYS A 112 23.02 -3.85 -40.55
N LEU A 113 23.14 -3.35 -39.33
CA LEU A 113 24.26 -2.52 -38.91
C LEU A 113 25.54 -3.35 -38.73
N LEU A 114 25.45 -4.54 -38.16
CA LEU A 114 26.57 -5.47 -38.02
C LEU A 114 27.13 -5.88 -39.39
N ASN A 115 26.25 -6.21 -40.35
CA ASN A 115 26.63 -6.51 -41.73
C ASN A 115 27.32 -5.34 -42.44
N LYS A 116 26.89 -4.09 -42.16
CA LYS A 116 27.56 -2.89 -42.70
C LYS A 116 28.96 -2.68 -42.13
N LEU A 117 29.24 -3.16 -40.93
CA LEU A 117 30.53 -3.01 -40.26
C LEU A 117 31.51 -4.15 -40.60
N ASN A 118 31.10 -5.15 -41.40
CA ASN A 118 31.88 -6.36 -41.71
C ASN A 118 32.41 -7.10 -40.46
N ILE A 119 31.65 -7.07 -39.35
CA ILE A 119 32.04 -7.77 -38.12
C ILE A 119 31.32 -9.12 -38.11
N ASP A 120 31.99 -10.15 -38.62
CA ASP A 120 31.61 -11.55 -38.40
C ASP A 120 31.99 -11.93 -36.97
N PHE A 121 31.00 -11.99 -36.07
CA PHE A 121 31.16 -12.74 -34.82
C PHE A 121 30.88 -14.22 -35.13
N LYS A 122 31.97 -14.97 -35.37
CA LYS A 122 31.96 -16.43 -35.30
C LYS A 122 31.69 -16.93 -33.89
#